data_AF-A0A292PLG3-F1
#
_entry.id   AF-A0A292PLG3-F1
#
_cell.length_a   1.000
_cell.length_b   1.000
_cell.length_c   1.000
_cell.angle_alpha   90.00
_cell.angle_beta   90.00
_cell.angle_gamma   90.00
#
_symmetry.space_group_name_H-M   'P 1'
#
loop_
_entity.id
_entity.type
_entity.pdbx_description
1 polymer ?
#
loop_
_entity_poly.entity_id
_entity_poly.type
_entity_poly.pdbx_seq_one_letter_code
_entity_poly.pdbx_strand_id
1 'polypeptide(L)'
;MGWWGSFGSPPQKGISDYTLSANRQRPLAGSMHAAVFNSWRRFKGQVLYVVPPFIVAYMVMDWAVKENHFLNSKEGRKLHGAGEE
;
A
#
# COMPACT_ATOMS: atom_id res chain seq x y z
N MET A 1 19.83 -4.02 -20.15
CA MET A 1 19.29 -5.39 -20.17
C MET A 1 19.51 -5.95 -21.56
N GLY A 2 20.11 -7.14 -21.69
CA GLY A 2 20.27 -7.82 -22.98
C GLY A 2 19.31 -9.00 -23.19
N TRP A 3 19.61 -9.89 -24.14
CA TRP A 3 18.76 -11.04 -24.53
C TRP A 3 19.18 -12.34 -23.83
N TRP A 4 18.44 -13.42 -24.05
CA TRP A 4 18.83 -14.77 -23.63
C TRP A 4 20.26 -15.10 -24.11
N GLY A 5 21.10 -15.51 -23.17
CA GLY A 5 22.54 -15.77 -23.40
C GLY A 5 23.45 -14.55 -23.23
N SER A 6 22.93 -13.32 -23.14
CA SER A 6 23.72 -12.11 -22.89
C SER A 6 22.88 -11.07 -22.11
N PHE A 7 22.52 -11.40 -20.88
CA PHE A 7 21.71 -10.50 -20.03
C PHE A 7 22.47 -9.24 -19.56
N GLY A 8 23.81 -9.26 -19.62
CA GLY A 8 24.67 -8.19 -19.10
C GLY A 8 24.91 -8.26 -17.59
N SER A 9 24.57 -9.37 -16.95
CA SER A 9 24.89 -9.64 -15.54
C SER A 9 26.34 -10.11 -15.37
N PRO A 10 26.92 -9.97 -14.17
CA PRO A 10 28.20 -10.60 -13.85
C PRO A 10 28.18 -12.11 -14.12
N PRO A 11 29.32 -12.72 -14.51
CA PRO A 11 29.40 -14.16 -14.75
C PRO A 11 29.09 -14.94 -13.47
N GLN A 12 28.22 -15.95 -13.59
CA GLN A 12 27.83 -16.83 -12.49
C GLN A 12 28.55 -18.17 -12.62
N LYS A 13 29.20 -18.63 -11.55
CA LYS A 13 29.92 -19.92 -11.51
C LYS A 13 29.68 -20.61 -10.17
N GLY A 14 29.40 -21.91 -10.20
CA GLY A 14 29.26 -22.74 -8.99
C GLY A 14 27.87 -22.74 -8.34
N ILE A 15 26.85 -22.18 -9.00
CA ILE A 15 25.45 -22.25 -8.54
C ILE A 15 24.80 -23.46 -9.21
N SER A 16 24.10 -24.29 -8.44
CA SER A 16 23.35 -25.44 -8.94
C SER A 16 21.92 -25.38 -8.44
N ASP A 17 20.98 -25.26 -9.38
CA ASP A 17 19.55 -25.14 -9.11
C ASP A 17 18.84 -26.46 -9.42
N TYR A 18 17.95 -26.88 -8.53
CA TYR A 18 17.16 -28.10 -8.66
C TYR A 18 15.68 -27.75 -8.63
N THR A 19 14.90 -28.42 -9.47
CA THR A 19 13.45 -28.22 -9.54
C THR A 19 12.71 -29.53 -9.83
N LEU A 20 11.45 -29.59 -9.40
CA LEU A 20 10.54 -30.70 -9.68
C LEU A 20 9.55 -30.28 -10.77
N SER A 21 9.22 -31.19 -11.70
CA SER A 21 8.17 -30.94 -12.70
C SER A 21 6.84 -30.56 -12.02
N ALA A 22 6.16 -29.54 -12.55
CA ALA A 22 4.90 -29.04 -12.00
C ALA A 22 3.82 -30.12 -11.88
N ASN A 23 3.79 -31.07 -12.82
CA ASN A 23 2.84 -32.20 -12.82
C ASN A 23 3.08 -33.20 -11.68
N ARG A 24 4.23 -33.12 -11.00
CA ARG A 24 4.57 -33.95 -9.83
C ARG A 24 4.42 -33.20 -8.50
N GLN A 25 3.98 -31.94 -8.52
CA GLN A 25 3.77 -31.13 -7.33
C GLN A 25 2.28 -30.98 -7.04
N ARG A 26 1.94 -30.73 -5.77
CA ARG A 26 0.60 -30.32 -5.36
C ARG A 26 0.52 -28.79 -5.41
N PRO A 27 -0.18 -28.18 -6.38
CA PRO A 27 -0.04 -26.75 -6.69
C PRO A 27 -0.48 -25.81 -5.56
N LEU A 28 -1.37 -26.25 -4.67
CA LEU A 28 -1.90 -25.46 -3.55
C LEU A 28 -1.51 -26.03 -2.19
N ALA A 29 -0.54 -26.94 -2.12
CA ALA A 29 -0.11 -27.48 -0.84
C ALA A 29 0.41 -26.36 0.08
N GLY A 30 -0.14 -26.27 1.30
CA GLY A 30 0.25 -25.27 2.29
C GLY A 30 -0.22 -23.84 2.00
N SER A 31 -0.98 -23.60 0.93
CA SER A 31 -1.39 -22.26 0.53
C SER A 31 -2.23 -21.55 1.58
N MET A 32 -3.17 -22.24 2.24
CA MET A 32 -4.03 -21.63 3.27
C MET A 32 -3.24 -21.21 4.51
N HIS A 33 -2.38 -22.10 5.01
CA HIS A 33 -1.52 -21.79 6.16
C HIS A 33 -0.57 -20.62 5.83
N ALA A 34 0.08 -20.67 4.66
CA ALA A 34 0.92 -19.58 4.20
C ALA A 34 0.13 -18.29 3.99
N ALA A 35 -1.05 -18.35 3.39
CA ALA A 35 -1.89 -17.18 3.12
C ALA A 35 -2.31 -16.45 4.40
N VAL A 36 -2.54 -17.17 5.51
CA VAL A 36 -2.85 -16.52 6.78
C VAL A 36 -1.59 -15.96 7.43
N PHE A 37 -0.62 -16.81 7.76
CA PHE A 37 0.51 -16.41 8.60
C PHE A 37 1.55 -15.56 7.86
N ASN A 38 1.83 -15.88 6.60
CA ASN A 38 2.78 -15.09 5.80
C ASN A 38 2.19 -13.73 5.42
N SER A 39 0.89 -13.65 5.15
CA SER A 39 0.25 -12.36 4.85
C SER A 39 0.24 -11.45 6.06
N TRP A 40 -0.11 -11.96 7.25
CA TRP A 40 0.01 -11.17 8.48
C TRP A 40 1.45 -10.70 8.73
N ARG A 41 2.42 -11.61 8.59
CA ARG A 41 3.85 -11.29 8.75
C ARG A 41 4.31 -10.19 7.79
N ARG A 42 3.82 -10.17 6.55
CA ARG A 42 4.13 -9.12 5.56
C ARG A 42 3.40 -7.81 5.88
N PHE A 43 2.12 -7.88 6.23
CA PHE A 43 1.30 -6.72 6.57
C PHE A 43 1.87 -5.96 7.78
N LYS A 44 2.20 -6.66 8.87
CA LYS A 44 2.71 -6.01 10.09
C LYS A 44 4.01 -5.21 9.88
N GLY A 45 4.83 -5.60 8.90
CA GLY A 45 6.08 -4.89 8.59
C GLY A 45 5.87 -3.59 7.80
N GLN A 46 4.69 -3.40 7.21
CA GLN A 46 4.39 -2.26 6.33
C GLN A 46 3.29 -1.36 6.88
N VAL A 47 2.41 -1.88 7.73
CA VAL A 47 1.23 -1.16 8.24
C VAL A 47 1.59 0.18 8.87
N LEU A 48 2.73 0.28 9.58
CA LEU A 48 3.14 1.53 10.24
C LEU A 48 3.73 2.57 9.29
N TYR A 49 4.10 2.20 8.06
CA TYR A 49 4.50 3.17 7.03
C TYR A 49 3.31 3.65 6.22
N VAL A 50 2.27 2.82 6.11
CA VAL A 50 1.09 3.07 5.28
C VAL A 50 0.01 3.78 6.08
N VAL A 51 -0.36 3.25 7.26
CA VAL A 51 -1.53 3.71 8.01
C VAL A 51 -1.38 5.15 8.52
N PRO A 52 -0.26 5.58 9.13
CA PRO A 52 -0.14 6.95 9.63
C PRO A 52 -0.39 8.06 8.60
N PRO A 53 0.24 8.07 7.40
CA PRO A 53 -0.04 9.11 6.42
C PRO A 53 -1.49 9.07 5.92
N PHE A 54 -2.11 7.89 5.80
CA PHE A 54 -3.53 7.79 5.44
C PHE A 54 -4.46 8.33 6.52
N ILE A 55 -4.15 8.09 7.79
CA ILE A 55 -4.91 8.66 8.92
C ILE A 55 -4.83 10.18 8.88
N VAL A 56 -3.61 10.74 8.73
CA VAL A 56 -3.41 12.20 8.64
C VAL A 56 -4.19 12.78 7.47
N ALA A 57 -4.09 12.18 6.27
CA ALA A 57 -4.81 12.63 5.09
C ALA A 57 -6.34 12.60 5.31
N TYR A 58 -6.85 11.54 5.93
CA TYR A 58 -8.28 11.42 6.23
C TYR A 58 -8.75 12.50 7.22
N MET A 59 -8.00 12.75 8.29
CA MET A 59 -8.33 13.78 9.27
C MET A 59 -8.32 15.18 8.65
N VAL A 60 -7.32 15.51 7.82
CA VAL A 60 -7.24 16.81 7.14
C VAL A 60 -8.41 16.98 6.17
N MET A 61 -8.77 15.93 5.43
CA MET A 61 -9.89 15.96 4.51
C MET A 61 -11.22 16.16 5.25
N ASP A 62 -11.46 15.41 6.34
CA ASP A 62 -12.68 15.54 7.15
C ASP A 62 -12.83 16.94 7.75
N TRP A 63 -11.74 17.50 8.27
CA TRP A 63 -11.71 18.89 8.74
C TRP A 63 -12.03 19.88 7.61
N ALA A 64 -11.38 19.75 6.46
CA ALA A 64 -11.58 20.66 5.32
C ALA A 64 -13.02 20.61 4.78
N VAL A 65 -13.63 19.42 4.74
CA VAL A 65 -15.02 19.24 4.31
C VAL A 65 -15.99 19.92 5.29
N LYS A 66 -15.80 19.70 6.60
CA LYS A 66 -16.64 20.31 7.64
C LYS A 66 -16.55 21.84 7.62
N GLU A 67 -15.33 22.35 7.50
CA GLU A 67 -15.08 23.78 7.42
C GLU A 67 -15.71 24.38 6.16
N ASN A 68 -15.55 23.74 5.01
CA ASN A 68 -16.18 24.18 3.77
C ASN A 68 -17.71 24.24 3.88
N HIS A 69 -18.33 23.23 4.49
CA HIS A 69 -19.78 23.25 4.74
C HIS A 69 -20.20 24.35 5.71
N PHE A 70 -19.42 24.60 6.77
CA PHE A 70 -19.70 25.66 7.72
C PHE A 70 -19.62 27.04 7.07
N LEU A 71 -18.56 27.34 6.32
CA LEU A 71 -18.38 28.63 5.65
C LEU A 71 -19.48 28.92 4.61
N ASN A 72 -19.98 27.89 3.93
CA ASN A 72 -21.10 28.03 2.99
C ASN A 72 -22.49 28.05 3.65
N SER A 73 -22.56 27.73 4.95
CA SER A 73 -23.81 27.79 5.72
C SER A 73 -24.28 29.23 5.95
N LYS A 74 -25.52 29.40 6.41
CA LYS A 74 -26.05 30.73 6.75
C LYS A 74 -25.36 31.33 7.99
N GLU A 75 -25.01 30.48 8.95
CA GLU A 75 -24.36 30.91 10.19
C GLU A 75 -22.91 31.32 9.93
N GLY A 76 -22.17 30.52 9.15
CA GLY A 76 -20.79 30.85 8.76
C GLY A 76 -20.71 32.14 7.95
N ARG A 77 -21.63 32.37 7.00
CA ARG A 77 -21.72 33.64 6.27
C ARG A 77 -22.00 34.85 7.17
N LYS A 78 -22.82 34.70 8.22
CA LYS A 78 -23.06 35.79 9.18
C LYS A 78 -21.85 36.07 10.06
N LEU A 79 -21.15 35.03 10.48
CA LEU A 79 -19.98 35.15 11.37
C LEU A 79 -18.77 35.75 10.64
N HIS A 80 -18.54 35.37 9.38
CA HIS A 80 -17.36 35.78 8.61
C HIS A 80 -17.62 36.91 7.60
N GLY A 81 -18.87 37.12 7.17
CA GLY A 81 -19.24 38.20 6.23
C GLY A 81 -19.53 39.55 6.88
N ALA A 82 -19.71 39.60 8.22
CA ALA A 82 -20.02 40.84 8.95
C ALA A 82 -18.78 41.66 9.36
N GLY A 83 -17.58 41.26 8.92
CA GLY A 83 -16.31 41.97 9.18
C GLY A 83 -15.80 42.82 8.01
N GLU A 84 -16.58 42.96 6.94
CA GLU A 84 -16.24 43.78 5.75
C GLU A 84 -17.00 45.13 5.70
N GLU A 85 -17.62 45.56 6.82
CA GLU A 85 -18.16 46.94 6.99
C GLU A 85 -17.43 47.71 8.10
#